data_AF-A0A0U2VZM7-F1
#
_entry.id   AF-A0A0U2VZM7-F1
#
_cell.length_a   1.000
_cell.length_b   1.000
_cell.length_c   1.000
_cell.angle_alpha   90.00
_cell.angle_beta   90.00
_cell.angle_gamma   90.00
#
_symmetry.space_group_name_H-M   'P 1'
#
loop_
_entity.id
_entity.type
_entity.pdbx_description
1 polymer ?
#
loop_
_entity_poly.entity_id
_entity_poly.type
_entity_poly.pdbx_seq_one_letter_code
_entity_poly.pdbx_strand_id
1 'polypeptide(L)'
;MKWNIKSVSGAVMIVIGVWGLIAWGGLAALLAYLVALVMVGFGYKLWMEADSTLKKVCSALMMAAGVGLMLYWLLKLLNLVIAAVLIYLGWRLLRSGQTRSNVFRY
;
A
#
# COMPACT_ATOMS: atom_id res chain seq x y z
N MET A 1 0.12 36.66 7.66
CA MET A 1 -0.33 35.44 6.96
C MET A 1 -1.50 34.84 7.71
N LYS A 2 -2.72 34.85 7.17
CA LYS A 2 -3.89 34.22 7.80
C LYS A 2 -3.76 32.72 7.56
N TRP A 3 -3.40 31.95 8.59
CA TRP A 3 -3.25 30.50 8.49
C TRP A 3 -4.60 29.90 8.08
N ASN A 4 -4.70 29.46 6.82
CA ASN A 4 -5.91 28.80 6.32
C ASN A 4 -5.95 27.39 6.92
N ILE A 5 -6.83 27.17 7.90
CA ILE A 5 -7.01 25.91 8.63
C ILE A 5 -7.14 24.70 7.68
N LYS A 6 -7.71 24.91 6.47
CA LYS A 6 -7.81 23.88 5.42
C LYS A 6 -6.46 23.48 4.81
N SER A 7 -5.54 24.44 4.68
CA SER A 7 -4.19 24.18 4.18
C SER A 7 -3.32 23.46 5.22
N VAL A 8 -3.49 23.80 6.50
CA VAL A 8 -2.76 23.17 7.60
C VAL A 8 -3.21 21.73 7.80
N SER A 9 -4.53 21.50 7.86
CA SER A 9 -5.09 20.15 7.96
C SER A 9 -4.71 19.27 6.77
N GLY A 10 -4.73 19.82 5.55
CA GLY A 10 -4.27 19.11 4.35
C GLY A 10 -2.80 18.70 4.42
N ALA A 11 -1.91 19.60 4.88
CA ALA A 11 -0.49 19.29 5.07
C ALA A 11 -0.27 18.21 6.15
N VAL A 12 -0.98 18.30 7.28
CA VAL A 12 -0.90 17.31 8.36
C VAL A 12 -1.37 15.93 7.88
N MET A 13 -2.46 15.85 7.11
CA MET A 13 -2.94 14.57 6.54
C MET A 13 -1.92 13.93 5.59
N ILE A 14 -1.23 14.73 4.76
CA ILE A 14 -0.18 14.21 3.87
C ILE A 14 1.02 13.71 4.70
N VAL A 15 1.47 14.48 5.70
CA VAL A 15 2.60 14.08 6.54
C VAL A 15 2.29 12.78 7.30
N ILE A 16 1.09 12.67 7.87
CA ILE A 16 0.65 11.43 8.56
C ILE A 16 0.54 10.27 7.57
N GLY A 17 0.00 10.48 6.37
CA GLY A 17 -0.07 9.45 5.34
C GLY A 17 1.31 8.97 4.88
N VAL A 18 2.25 9.89 4.63
CA VAL A 18 3.63 9.56 4.24
C VAL A 18 4.36 8.86 5.38
N TRP A 19 4.18 9.33 6.62
CA TRP A 19 4.74 8.66 7.80
C TRP A 19 4.18 7.24 7.97
N GLY A 20 2.88 7.05 7.72
CA GLY A 20 2.27 5.72 7.70
C GLY A 20 2.86 4.80 6.64
N LEU A 21 3.17 5.30 5.44
CA LEU A 21 3.81 4.48 4.39
C LEU A 21 5.22 4.00 4.79
N ILE A 22 6.00 4.86 5.45
CA ILE A 22 7.39 4.59 5.82
C ILE A 22 7.46 3.80 7.15
N ALA A 23 6.86 4.34 8.22
CA ALA A 23 6.99 3.79 9.56
C ALA A 23 6.15 2.53 9.78
N TRP A 24 4.98 2.41 9.14
CA TRP A 24 4.12 1.23 9.29
C TRP A 24 4.36 0.17 8.20
N GLY A 25 5.35 0.39 7.33
CA GLY A 25 5.81 -0.59 6.36
C GLY A 25 4.83 -0.84 5.22
N GLY A 26 4.06 0.16 4.82
CA GLY A 26 3.19 0.06 3.64
C GLY A 26 3.98 -0.29 2.39
N LEU A 27 5.15 0.32 2.18
CA LEU A 27 6.02 0.00 1.05
C LEU A 27 6.54 -1.45 1.10
N ALA A 28 6.88 -1.93 2.31
CA ALA A 28 7.31 -3.30 2.53
C ALA A 28 6.17 -4.30 2.26
N ALA A 29 4.91 -3.92 2.52
CA ALA A 29 3.74 -4.73 2.21
C ALA A 29 3.54 -4.90 0.70
N LEU A 30 3.76 -3.83 -0.07
CA LEU A 30 3.72 -3.88 -1.53
C LEU A 30 4.77 -4.85 -2.08
N LEU A 31 6.00 -4.77 -1.59
CA LEU A 31 7.07 -5.67 -2.00
C LEU A 31 6.77 -7.13 -1.60
N ALA A 32 6.27 -7.35 -0.39
CA ALA A 32 5.90 -8.68 0.10
C ALA A 32 4.78 -9.30 -0.73
N TYR A 33 3.78 -8.51 -1.15
CA TYR A 33 2.72 -8.97 -2.06
C TYR A 33 3.26 -9.34 -3.44
N LEU A 34 4.20 -8.57 -3.95
CA LEU A 34 4.82 -8.84 -5.25
C LEU A 34 5.65 -10.13 -5.21
N VAL A 35 6.41 -10.34 -4.13
CA VAL A 35 7.14 -11.59 -3.88
C VAL A 35 6.17 -12.76 -3.70
N ALA A 36 5.07 -12.58 -2.98
CA ALA A 36 4.06 -13.62 -2.79
C ALA A 36 3.43 -14.05 -4.13
N LEU A 37 3.11 -13.09 -5.01
CA LEU A 37 2.62 -13.38 -6.37
C LEU A 37 3.63 -14.21 -7.17
N VAL A 38 4.92 -13.84 -7.11
CA VAL A 38 5.98 -14.57 -7.78
C VAL A 38 6.11 -15.99 -7.21
N MET A 39 6.06 -16.17 -5.89
CA MET A 39 6.08 -17.49 -5.24
C MET A 39 4.89 -18.36 -5.64
N VAL A 40 3.68 -17.81 -5.67
CA VAL A 40 2.48 -18.55 -6.09
C VAL A 40 2.58 -18.93 -7.57
N GLY A 41 3.04 -18.00 -8.42
CA GLY A 41 3.24 -18.27 -9.86
C GLY A 41 4.28 -19.34 -10.13
N PHE A 42 5.44 -19.27 -9.48
CA PHE A 42 6.47 -20.30 -9.57
C PHE A 42 6.00 -21.64 -9.01
N GLY A 43 5.33 -21.63 -7.85
CA GLY A 43 4.72 -22.82 -7.27
C GLY A 43 3.72 -23.48 -8.22
N TYR A 44 2.90 -22.69 -8.91
CA TYR A 44 1.95 -23.17 -9.92
C TYR A 44 2.61 -23.80 -11.13
N LYS A 45 3.66 -23.16 -11.65
CA LYS A 45 4.43 -23.73 -12.75
C LYS A 45 5.09 -25.06 -12.33
N LEU A 46 5.72 -25.09 -11.17
CA LEU A 46 6.32 -26.32 -10.62
C LEU A 46 5.31 -27.42 -10.36
N TRP A 47 4.07 -27.08 -9.97
CA TRP A 47 2.99 -28.05 -9.80
C TRP A 47 2.58 -28.69 -11.13
N MET A 48 2.55 -27.91 -12.23
CA MET A 48 2.24 -28.43 -13.56
C MET A 48 3.34 -29.35 -14.11
N GLU A 49 4.61 -29.02 -13.85
CA GLU A 49 5.77 -29.78 -14.29
C GLU A 49 6.18 -30.90 -13.30
N ALA A 50 5.37 -31.17 -12.27
CA ALA A 50 5.70 -32.12 -11.23
C ALA A 50 5.38 -33.57 -11.64
N ASP A 51 6.41 -34.28 -12.11
CA ASP A 51 6.33 -35.73 -12.39
C ASP A 51 6.34 -36.62 -11.12
N SER A 52 6.79 -36.08 -9.98
CA SER A 52 6.92 -36.83 -8.73
C SER A 52 6.06 -36.27 -7.61
N THR A 53 5.59 -37.15 -6.74
CA THR A 53 4.77 -36.82 -5.57
C THR A 53 5.46 -35.80 -4.66
N LEU A 54 6.79 -35.87 -4.55
CA LEU A 54 7.63 -34.96 -3.77
C LEU A 54 7.66 -33.54 -4.36
N LYS A 55 7.73 -33.40 -5.69
CA LYS A 55 7.63 -32.11 -6.40
C LYS A 55 6.24 -31.49 -6.24
N LYS A 56 5.19 -32.31 -6.28
CA LYS A 56 3.80 -31.86 -5.99
C LYS A 56 3.66 -31.32 -4.58
N VAL A 57 4.13 -32.05 -3.56
CA VAL A 57 4.03 -31.59 -2.17
C VAL A 57 4.84 -30.31 -1.94
N CYS A 58 6.04 -30.22 -2.52
CA CYS A 58 6.88 -29.01 -2.42
C CYS A 58 6.23 -27.79 -3.09
N SER A 59 5.62 -27.98 -4.27
CA SER A 59 4.91 -26.90 -4.97
C SER A 59 3.64 -26.45 -4.22
N ALA A 60 2.87 -27.37 -3.63
CA ALA A 60 1.76 -27.00 -2.73
C ALA A 60 2.24 -26.18 -1.53
N LEU A 61 3.32 -26.60 -0.88
CA LEU A 61 3.89 -25.88 0.26
C LEU A 61 4.36 -24.48 -0.14
N MET A 62 4.98 -24.35 -1.32
CA MET A 62 5.43 -23.06 -1.85
C MET A 62 4.26 -22.11 -2.14
N MET A 63 3.17 -22.62 -2.73
CA MET A 63 1.94 -21.84 -2.91
C MET A 63 1.31 -21.46 -1.57
N ALA A 64 1.20 -22.40 -0.64
CA ALA A 64 0.61 -22.17 0.68
C ALA A 64 1.40 -21.13 1.46
N ALA A 65 2.73 -21.16 1.38
CA ALA A 65 3.59 -20.13 1.94
C ALA A 65 3.37 -18.75 1.30
N GLY A 66 3.22 -18.69 -0.04
CA GLY A 66 2.90 -17.45 -0.75
C GLY A 66 1.54 -16.86 -0.33
N VAL A 67 0.50 -17.70 -0.25
CA VAL A 67 -0.84 -17.29 0.22
C VAL A 67 -0.82 -16.88 1.69
N GLY A 68 -0.10 -17.62 2.53
CA GLY A 68 0.10 -17.26 3.94
C GLY A 68 0.81 -15.92 4.10
N LEU A 69 1.79 -15.62 3.26
CA LEU A 69 2.47 -14.33 3.23
C LEU A 69 1.52 -13.19 2.85
N MET A 70 0.62 -13.41 1.87
CA MET A 70 -0.42 -12.44 1.51
C MET A 70 -1.36 -12.16 2.67
N LEU A 71 -1.83 -13.20 3.35
CA LEU A 71 -2.73 -13.07 4.51
C LEU A 71 -2.05 -12.35 5.68
N TYR A 72 -0.79 -12.69 5.96
CA TYR A 72 -0.02 -12.03 7.03
C TYR A 72 0.18 -10.53 6.76
N TRP A 73 0.45 -10.14 5.51
CA TRP A 73 0.64 -8.74 5.13
C TRP A 73 -0.66 -8.00 4.79
N LEU A 74 -1.82 -8.66 4.85
CA LEU A 74 -3.13 -8.07 4.51
C LEU A 74 -3.44 -6.80 5.32
N LEU A 75 -3.15 -6.82 6.63
CA LEU A 75 -3.37 -5.66 7.50
C LEU A 75 -2.50 -4.46 7.09
N LYS A 76 -1.28 -4.71 6.61
CA LYS A 76 -0.37 -3.66 6.15
C LYS A 76 -0.73 -3.14 4.75
N LEU A 77 -1.37 -3.96 3.91
CA LEU A 77 -1.99 -3.49 2.68
C LEU A 77 -3.13 -2.52 2.97
N LEU A 78 -3.96 -2.81 3.98
CA LEU A 78 -5.03 -1.91 4.42
C LEU A 78 -4.46 -0.55 4.87
N ASN A 79 -3.36 -0.56 5.63
CA ASN A 79 -2.64 0.65 6.01
C ASN A 79 -2.13 1.44 4.79
N LEU A 80 -1.66 0.76 3.75
CA LEU A 80 -1.25 1.41 2.50
C LEU A 80 -2.42 2.10 1.81
N VAL A 81 -3.59 1.46 1.75
CA VAL A 81 -4.81 2.07 1.18
C VAL A 81 -5.25 3.28 1.99
N ILE A 82 -5.28 3.18 3.31
CA ILE A 82 -5.64 4.29 4.20
C ILE A 82 -4.66 5.47 4.03
N ALA A 83 -3.36 5.18 3.97
CA ALA A 83 -2.34 6.19 3.74
C ALA A 83 -2.51 6.89 2.38
N ALA A 84 -2.80 6.14 1.32
CA ALA A 84 -3.07 6.71 0.00
C ALA A 84 -4.32 7.62 0.01
N VAL A 85 -5.38 7.21 0.71
CA VAL A 85 -6.60 8.01 0.87
C VAL A 85 -6.32 9.29 1.65
N LEU A 86 -5.55 9.22 2.74
CA LEU A 86 -5.15 10.39 3.54
C LEU A 86 -4.33 11.38 2.72
N ILE A 87 -3.38 10.91 1.91
CA ILE A 87 -2.58 11.75 1.02
C ILE A 87 -3.48 12.40 -0.03
N TYR A 88 -4.40 11.64 -0.64
CA TYR A 88 -5.33 12.15 -1.65
C TYR A 88 -6.29 13.22 -1.09
N LEU A 89 -6.89 12.96 0.08
CA LEU A 89 -7.77 13.91 0.76
C LEU A 89 -7.01 15.17 1.21
N GLY A 90 -5.81 15.00 1.77
CA GLY A 90 -4.94 16.11 2.15
C GLY A 90 -4.54 16.97 0.95
N TRP A 91 -4.23 16.34 -0.18
CA TRP A 91 -3.95 17.03 -1.44
C TRP A 91 -5.15 17.82 -1.98
N ARG A 92 -6.35 17.23 -1.93
CA ARG A 92 -7.60 17.90 -2.34
C ARG A 92 -7.93 19.10 -1.44
N LEU A 93 -7.69 18.99 -0.14
CA LEU A 93 -7.85 20.09 0.82
C LEU A 93 -6.85 21.23 0.58
N LEU A 94 -5.60 20.90 0.25
CA LEU A 94 -4.60 21.90 -0.14
C LEU A 94 -5.00 22.65 -1.42
N ARG A 95 -5.45 21.92 -2.44
CA ARG A 95 -5.85 22.52 -3.72
C ARG A 95 -7.06 23.45 -3.58
N SER A 96 -8.05 23.06 -2.76
CA SER A 96 -9.22 23.90 -2.45
C SER A 96 -8.92 25.06 -1.50
N GLY A 97 -7.91 24.93 -0.64
CA GLY A 97 -7.39 26.00 0.20
C GLY A 97 -6.69 27.10 -0.60
N GLN A 98 -5.96 26.73 -1.66
CA GLN A 98 -5.28 27.66 -2.56
C GLN A 98 -6.23 28.47 -3.45
N THR A 99 -7.40 27.91 -3.81
CA THR A 99 -8.37 28.61 -4.68
C THR A 99 -9.02 29.81 -3.97
N ARG A 100 -9.24 29.74 -2.65
CA ARG A 100 -9.79 30.87 -1.87
C ARG A 100 -8.79 31.98 -1.59
N SER A 101 -7.48 31.68 -1.57
CA SER A 101 -6.45 32.70 -1.35
C SER A 101 -6.22 33.62 -2.56
N ASN A 102 -6.62 33.19 -3.76
CA ASN A 102 -6.47 33.99 -4.98
C ASN A 102 -7.64 34.95 -5.26
N VAL A 103 -8.75 34.86 -4.50
CA VAL A 103 -9.94 35.72 -4.71
C VAL A 103 -9.85 37.05 -3.94
N PHE A 104 -8.87 37.23 -3.04
CA PHE A 104 -8.68 38.47 -2.26
C PHE A 104 -7.45 39.28 -2.70
N ARG A 105 -7.17 39.32 -4.01
CA ARG A 105 -6.21 40.28 -4.60
C ARG A 105 -6.89 41.04 -5.75
N TYR A 106 -7.82 41.92 -5.42
CA TYR A 106 -8.17 43.12 -6.18
C TYR A 106 -8.54 44.21 -5.18
#